data_AF-A0A7C3HWQ2-F1
#
_entry.id   AF-A0A7C3HWQ2-F1
#
_cell.length_a   1.000
_cell.length_b   1.000
_cell.length_c   1.000
_cell.angle_alpha   90.00
_cell.angle_beta   90.00
_cell.angle_gamma   90.00
#
_symmetry.space_group_name_H-M   'P 1'
#
loop_
_entity.id
_entity.type
_entity.pdbx_description
1 polymer ?
#
loop_
_entity_poly.entity_id
_entity_poly.type
_entity_poly.pdbx_seq_one_letter_code
_entity_poly.pdbx_strand_id
1 'polypeptide(L)'
;MVRLYLSGASLLLPQAEIPHLDGVALEGLLQQFDQCNDPVVALRLARVLSRTPDDRVANALMRKLVNGFAGQQLTSDQKHAVAGIAGSLGWLAGRFDSVYVFLKEHGTKPTFWRSHRKWSVPNVADYSIDKLLAGRSWLSLGASGRPEANAYLLEFLSGRRSLEDSNLAAAVAEAAFHFHLSKAESRGAPNTGGVEDYMDRLHAWINQTEEGQRWWTWYRAQVGVDQPPGSSPGSEGAELKK
;
A
#
# COMPACT_ATOMS: atom_id res chain seq x y z
N MET A 1 -25.47 21.47 -4.86
CA MET A 1 -24.95 20.56 -5.91
C MET A 1 -23.45 20.83 -6.05
N VAL A 2 -22.60 20.07 -5.37
CA VAL A 2 -21.15 20.32 -5.36
C VAL A 2 -20.51 19.56 -6.52
N ARG A 3 -20.04 20.28 -7.55
CA ARG A 3 -19.21 19.75 -8.63
C ARG A 3 -17.74 19.89 -8.23
N LEU A 4 -17.11 18.81 -7.76
CA LEU A 4 -15.65 18.76 -7.60
C LEU A 4 -15.02 18.37 -8.94
N TYR A 5 -14.48 19.36 -9.64
CA TYR A 5 -13.62 19.17 -10.80
C TYR A 5 -12.27 18.61 -10.32
N LEU A 6 -12.00 17.33 -10.56
CA LEU A 6 -10.73 16.67 -10.22
C LEU A 6 -9.96 16.37 -11.51
N SER A 7 -9.17 17.33 -11.98
CA SER A 7 -8.26 17.17 -13.11
C SER A 7 -6.89 16.62 -12.68
N GLY A 8 -6.43 15.61 -13.41
CA GLY A 8 -5.06 15.43 -13.92
C GLY A 8 -3.82 15.33 -13.02
N ALA A 9 -3.69 16.04 -11.91
CA ALA A 9 -2.41 16.14 -11.19
C ALA A 9 -2.54 15.66 -9.74
N SER A 10 -1.46 15.11 -9.19
CA SER A 10 -1.30 14.68 -7.80
C SER A 10 -2.08 15.52 -6.79
N LEU A 11 -3.29 15.08 -6.45
CA LEU A 11 -4.08 15.64 -5.36
C LEU A 11 -4.09 14.63 -4.21
N LEU A 12 -2.92 14.51 -3.57
CA LEU A 12 -2.88 14.27 -2.14
C LEU A 12 -3.40 15.57 -1.51
N LEU A 13 -4.71 15.70 -1.32
CA LEU A 13 -5.23 16.78 -0.48
C LEU A 13 -4.56 16.62 0.90
N PRO A 14 -3.91 17.68 1.43
CA PRO A 14 -3.39 17.68 2.78
C PRO A 14 -4.49 17.30 3.76
N GLN A 15 -4.15 16.57 4.83
CA GLN A 15 -5.09 16.07 5.82
C GLN A 15 -6.00 17.15 6.43
N ALA A 16 -5.54 18.39 6.48
CA ALA A 16 -6.28 19.53 7.03
C ALA A 16 -7.39 20.06 6.10
N GLU A 17 -7.42 19.64 4.83
CA GLU A 17 -8.31 20.22 3.81
C GLU A 17 -9.43 19.29 3.37
N ILE A 18 -9.58 18.13 4.03
CA ILE A 18 -10.59 17.14 3.65
C ILE A 18 -11.82 17.37 4.50
N PRO A 19 -12.90 17.91 3.93
CA PRO A 19 -14.07 18.28 4.70
C PRO A 19 -14.66 17.04 5.37
N HIS A 20 -15.10 17.21 6.61
CA HIS A 20 -15.94 16.21 7.25
C HIS A 20 -17.18 16.02 6.37
N LEU A 21 -17.39 14.80 5.88
CA LEU A 21 -18.58 14.49 5.08
C LEU A 21 -19.77 14.37 6.03
N ASP A 22 -20.77 15.24 5.85
CA ASP A 22 -22.07 15.02 6.48
C ASP A 22 -22.75 13.76 5.92
N GLY A 23 -23.83 13.30 6.56
CA GLY A 23 -24.50 12.05 6.20
C GLY A 23 -25.02 12.03 4.74
N VAL A 24 -25.42 13.17 4.18
CA VAL A 24 -25.95 13.26 2.81
C VAL A 24 -24.81 13.24 1.79
N ALA A 25 -23.74 13.98 2.05
CA ALA A 25 -22.54 13.99 1.21
C ALA A 25 -21.86 12.62 1.18
N LEU A 26 -21.81 11.93 2.33
CA LEU A 26 -21.29 10.58 2.42
C LEU A 26 -22.12 9.59 1.60
N GLU A 27 -23.45 9.62 1.73
CA GLU A 27 -24.34 8.74 0.97
C GLU A 27 -24.19 8.94 -0.54
N GLY A 28 -24.16 10.21 -0.99
CA GLY A 28 -23.95 10.54 -2.40
C GLY A 28 -22.59 10.06 -2.93
N LEU A 29 -21.53 10.16 -2.14
CA LEU A 29 -20.20 9.68 -2.53
C LEU A 29 -20.11 8.14 -2.54
N LEU A 30 -20.75 7.46 -1.59
CA LEU A 30 -20.85 5.99 -1.58
C LEU A 30 -21.60 5.49 -2.81
N GLN A 31 -22.71 6.13 -3.17
CA GLN A 31 -23.47 5.78 -4.38
C GLN A 31 -22.62 5.98 -5.65
N GLN A 32 -21.94 7.12 -5.76
CA GLN A 32 -21.02 7.38 -6.88
C GLN A 32 -19.90 6.34 -6.95
N PHE A 33 -19.30 6.01 -5.81
CA PHE A 33 -18.23 5.02 -5.74
C PHE A 33 -18.71 3.63 -6.15
N ASP A 34 -19.89 3.20 -5.70
CA ASP A 34 -20.48 1.92 -6.06
C ASP A 34 -20.77 1.82 -7.56
N GLN A 35 -21.30 2.88 -8.17
CA GLN A 35 -21.65 2.93 -9.60
C GLN A 35 -20.43 3.22 -10.52
N CYS A 36 -19.31 3.64 -9.97
CA CYS A 36 -18.14 4.03 -10.76
C CYS A 36 -17.40 2.83 -11.38
N ASN A 37 -17.40 2.71 -12.70
CA ASN A 37 -16.72 1.60 -13.39
C ASN A 37 -15.29 1.91 -13.82
N ASP A 38 -14.80 3.14 -13.65
CA ASP A 38 -13.43 3.52 -13.96
C ASP A 38 -12.53 3.41 -12.70
N PRO A 39 -11.53 2.51 -12.69
CA PRO A 39 -10.61 2.35 -11.56
C PRO A 39 -9.89 3.62 -11.12
N VAL A 40 -9.56 4.53 -12.05
CA VAL A 40 -8.83 5.77 -11.74
C VAL A 40 -9.73 6.73 -10.96
N VAL A 41 -10.99 6.86 -11.38
CA VAL A 41 -11.99 7.66 -10.66
C VAL A 41 -12.34 7.01 -9.32
N ALA A 42 -12.53 5.69 -9.30
CA ALA A 42 -12.79 4.94 -8.07
C ALA A 42 -11.66 5.12 -7.04
N LEU A 43 -10.39 5.12 -7.45
CA LEU A 43 -9.28 5.41 -6.55
C LEU A 43 -9.39 6.80 -5.91
N ARG A 44 -9.75 7.83 -6.69
CA ARG A 44 -9.89 9.19 -6.16
C ARG A 44 -11.00 9.25 -5.11
N LEU A 45 -12.14 8.62 -5.38
CA LEU A 45 -13.25 8.49 -4.44
C LEU A 45 -12.83 7.69 -3.20
N ALA A 46 -12.14 6.56 -3.35
CA ALA A 46 -11.66 5.74 -2.23
C ALA A 46 -10.72 6.51 -1.29
N ARG A 47 -9.85 7.38 -1.84
CA ARG A 47 -8.98 8.25 -1.04
C ARG A 47 -9.77 9.26 -0.21
N VAL A 48 -10.85 9.81 -0.74
CA VAL A 48 -11.73 10.72 0.02
C VAL A 48 -12.49 9.93 1.09
N LEU A 49 -13.16 8.85 0.68
CA LEU A 49 -13.99 8.02 1.55
C LEU A 49 -13.19 7.42 2.71
N SER A 50 -12.00 6.88 2.47
CA SER A 50 -11.16 6.20 3.50
C SER A 50 -10.77 7.07 4.69
N ARG A 51 -10.96 8.39 4.60
CA ARG A 51 -10.71 9.32 5.70
C ARG A 51 -11.91 9.46 6.64
N THR A 52 -13.09 9.11 6.16
CA THR A 52 -14.32 9.05 6.96
C THR A 52 -14.40 7.70 7.68
N PRO A 53 -14.41 7.68 9.02
CA PRO A 53 -14.54 6.45 9.78
C PRO A 53 -16.00 5.97 9.79
N ASP A 54 -16.43 5.31 8.71
CA ASP A 54 -17.76 4.70 8.59
C ASP A 54 -17.65 3.25 8.07
N ASP A 55 -18.33 2.30 8.70
CA ASP A 55 -18.32 0.87 8.32
C ASP A 55 -18.80 0.63 6.89
N ARG A 56 -19.74 1.44 6.39
CA ARG A 56 -20.24 1.36 5.01
C ARG A 56 -19.13 1.69 4.02
N VAL A 57 -18.24 2.63 4.36
CA VAL A 57 -17.05 2.94 3.57
C VAL A 57 -16.10 1.74 3.53
N ALA A 58 -15.77 1.17 4.68
CA ALA A 58 -14.92 -0.01 4.77
C ALA A 58 -15.44 -1.16 3.89
N ASN A 59 -16.73 -1.47 4.03
CA ASN A 59 -17.39 -2.51 3.24
C ASN A 59 -17.42 -2.18 1.75
N ALA A 60 -17.70 -0.93 1.38
CA ALA A 60 -17.71 -0.51 -0.02
C ALA A 60 -16.34 -0.68 -0.69
N LEU A 61 -15.25 -0.22 -0.05
CA LEU A 61 -13.90 -0.35 -0.59
C LEU A 61 -13.47 -1.81 -0.77
N MET A 62 -13.69 -2.66 0.25
CA MET A 62 -13.38 -4.09 0.16
C MET A 62 -14.19 -4.77 -0.95
N ARG A 63 -15.50 -4.48 -1.05
CA ARG A 63 -16.34 -5.00 -2.13
C ARG A 63 -15.89 -4.53 -3.51
N LYS A 64 -15.49 -3.26 -3.65
CA LYS A 64 -15.01 -2.69 -4.92
C LYS A 64 -13.74 -3.37 -5.40
N LEU A 65 -12.80 -3.66 -4.50
CA LEU A 65 -11.55 -4.36 -4.82
C LEU A 65 -11.80 -5.77 -5.38
N VAL A 66 -12.73 -6.50 -4.78
CA VAL A 66 -12.99 -7.90 -5.15
C VAL A 66 -13.91 -8.02 -6.36
N ASN A 67 -14.99 -7.24 -6.41
CA ASN A 67 -16.07 -7.43 -7.38
C ASN A 67 -16.32 -6.22 -8.29
N GLY A 68 -15.80 -5.04 -7.96
CA GLY A 68 -16.22 -3.77 -8.56
C GLY A 68 -15.89 -3.60 -10.04
N PHE A 69 -14.93 -4.38 -10.56
CA PHE A 69 -14.47 -4.32 -11.96
C PHE A 69 -14.60 -5.66 -12.67
N ALA A 70 -15.46 -6.56 -12.17
CA ALA A 70 -15.62 -7.89 -12.73
C ALA A 70 -15.92 -7.87 -14.24
N GLY A 71 -15.26 -8.74 -15.00
CA GLY A 71 -15.37 -8.85 -16.45
C GLY A 71 -14.57 -7.82 -17.26
N GLN A 72 -13.95 -6.83 -16.62
CA GLN A 72 -13.23 -5.78 -17.34
C GLN A 72 -11.79 -6.19 -17.71
N GLN A 73 -11.33 -5.71 -18.86
CA GLN A 73 -9.92 -5.68 -19.24
C GLN A 73 -9.36 -4.30 -18.89
N LEU A 74 -8.48 -4.25 -17.91
CA LEU A 74 -7.89 -3.02 -17.39
C LEU A 74 -6.58 -2.69 -18.10
N THR A 75 -6.30 -1.40 -18.26
CA THR A 75 -4.99 -0.90 -18.67
C THR A 75 -3.96 -1.04 -17.54
N SER A 76 -2.67 -0.81 -17.87
CA SER A 76 -1.61 -0.77 -16.87
C SER A 76 -1.85 0.30 -15.79
N ASP A 77 -2.38 1.47 -16.16
CA ASP A 77 -2.66 2.53 -15.18
C ASP A 77 -3.86 2.16 -14.30
N GLN A 78 -4.87 1.54 -14.89
CA GLN A 78 -6.06 1.09 -14.18
C GLN A 78 -5.74 0.00 -13.15
N LYS A 79 -4.85 -0.97 -13.44
CA LYS A 79 -4.41 -1.95 -12.41
C LYS A 79 -3.71 -1.26 -11.24
N HIS A 80 -2.90 -0.23 -11.47
CA HIS A 80 -2.25 0.53 -10.41
C HIS A 80 -3.27 1.34 -9.61
N ALA A 81 -4.34 1.83 -10.26
CA ALA A 81 -5.43 2.48 -9.58
C ALA A 81 -6.18 1.50 -8.63
N VAL A 82 -6.47 0.27 -9.07
CA VAL A 82 -7.05 -0.77 -8.21
C VAL A 82 -6.15 -1.07 -7.02
N ALA A 83 -4.84 -1.24 -7.24
CA ALA A 83 -3.88 -1.41 -6.14
C ALA A 83 -3.91 -0.20 -5.19
N GLY A 84 -4.02 1.03 -5.70
CA GLY A 84 -4.19 2.23 -4.90
C GLY A 84 -5.43 2.20 -3.98
N ILE A 85 -6.52 1.55 -4.40
CA ILE A 85 -7.72 1.37 -3.57
C ILE A 85 -7.39 0.46 -2.39
N ALA A 86 -6.65 -0.63 -2.61
CA ALA A 86 -6.15 -1.49 -1.52
C ALA A 86 -5.30 -0.67 -0.54
N GLY A 87 -4.43 0.19 -1.08
CA GLY A 87 -3.67 1.19 -0.33
C GLY A 87 -4.52 2.01 0.65
N SER A 88 -5.71 2.43 0.21
CA SER A 88 -6.62 3.28 0.98
C SER A 88 -7.25 2.56 2.19
N LEU A 89 -7.24 1.22 2.20
CA LEU A 89 -7.72 0.44 3.36
C LEU A 89 -6.85 0.62 4.60
N GLY A 90 -5.59 1.04 4.48
CA GLY A 90 -4.70 1.19 5.64
C GLY A 90 -5.25 2.15 6.69
N TRP A 91 -5.82 3.28 6.26
CA TRP A 91 -6.46 4.25 7.15
C TRP A 91 -7.66 3.66 7.91
N LEU A 92 -8.44 2.84 7.22
CA LEU A 92 -9.63 2.20 7.80
C LEU A 92 -9.23 1.03 8.70
N ALA A 93 -8.17 0.29 8.37
CA ALA A 93 -7.66 -0.82 9.16
C ALA A 93 -7.22 -0.40 10.57
N GLY A 94 -6.79 0.85 10.76
CA GLY A 94 -6.50 1.41 12.08
C GLY A 94 -7.72 1.62 12.98
N ARG A 95 -8.95 1.58 12.41
CA ARG A 95 -10.21 1.88 13.09
C ARG A 95 -11.22 0.74 13.06
N PHE A 96 -11.12 -0.13 12.06
CA PHE A 96 -12.08 -1.20 11.79
C PHE A 96 -11.38 -2.56 11.77
N ASP A 97 -11.78 -3.43 12.70
CA ASP A 97 -11.25 -4.80 12.80
C ASP A 97 -11.51 -5.61 11.54
N SER A 98 -12.67 -5.43 10.89
CA SER A 98 -13.02 -6.12 9.64
C SER A 98 -12.00 -5.87 8.53
N VAL A 99 -11.54 -4.62 8.38
CA VAL A 99 -10.54 -4.24 7.37
C VAL A 99 -9.16 -4.78 7.73
N TYR A 100 -8.78 -4.70 9.01
CA TYR A 100 -7.51 -5.27 9.48
C TYR A 100 -7.46 -6.79 9.25
N VAL A 101 -8.51 -7.52 9.63
CA VAL A 101 -8.62 -8.96 9.42
C VAL A 101 -8.60 -9.29 7.94
N PHE A 102 -9.33 -8.54 7.10
CA PHE A 102 -9.29 -8.73 5.65
C PHE A 102 -7.87 -8.58 5.08
N LEU A 103 -7.16 -7.50 5.41
CA LEU A 103 -5.79 -7.28 4.94
C LEU A 103 -4.86 -8.40 5.39
N LYS A 104 -4.88 -8.74 6.69
CA LYS A 104 -4.00 -9.74 7.28
C LYS A 104 -4.27 -11.16 6.75
N GLU A 105 -5.52 -11.58 6.74
CA GLU A 105 -5.90 -12.97 6.44
C GLU A 105 -6.07 -13.24 4.94
N HIS A 106 -6.33 -12.21 4.14
CA HIS A 106 -6.60 -12.35 2.70
C HIS A 106 -5.76 -11.41 1.85
N GLY A 107 -5.81 -10.10 2.10
CA GLY A 107 -5.23 -9.09 1.23
C GLY A 107 -3.72 -9.25 1.01
N THR A 108 -2.96 -9.72 2.00
CA THR A 108 -1.52 -9.92 1.89
C THR A 108 -1.09 -11.16 1.10
N LYS A 109 -2.04 -12.00 0.65
CA LYS A 109 -1.77 -13.29 -0.01
C LYS A 109 -1.98 -13.19 -1.53
N PRO A 110 -0.96 -13.43 -2.37
CA PRO A 110 -1.14 -13.46 -3.83
C PRO A 110 -2.17 -14.49 -4.29
N THR A 111 -2.26 -15.63 -3.59
CA THR A 111 -3.23 -16.71 -3.88
C THR A 111 -4.67 -16.24 -3.74
N PHE A 112 -4.97 -15.38 -2.76
CA PHE A 112 -6.30 -14.79 -2.61
C PHE A 112 -6.67 -13.98 -3.85
N TRP A 113 -5.79 -13.07 -4.28
CA TRP A 113 -6.04 -12.22 -5.44
C TRP A 113 -6.19 -13.03 -6.73
N ARG A 114 -5.37 -14.07 -6.92
CA ARG A 114 -5.48 -14.96 -8.07
C ARG A 114 -6.87 -15.58 -8.21
N SER A 115 -7.47 -15.99 -7.10
CA SER A 115 -8.77 -16.66 -7.09
C SER A 115 -9.97 -15.71 -7.07
N HIS A 116 -9.79 -14.46 -6.64
CA HIS A 116 -10.90 -13.54 -6.39
C HIS A 116 -10.93 -12.33 -7.34
N ARG A 117 -9.82 -12.04 -8.02
CA ARG A 117 -9.76 -10.97 -9.02
C ARG A 117 -10.56 -11.38 -10.26
N LYS A 118 -11.64 -10.66 -10.54
CA LYS A 118 -12.53 -10.92 -11.68
C LYS A 118 -12.25 -10.05 -12.90
N TRP A 119 -11.12 -9.36 -12.94
CA TRP A 119 -10.65 -8.53 -14.05
C TRP A 119 -9.28 -9.00 -14.53
N SER A 120 -8.87 -8.57 -15.71
CA SER A 120 -7.58 -8.94 -16.32
C SER A 120 -6.85 -7.73 -16.89
N VAL A 121 -5.58 -7.89 -17.25
CA VAL A 121 -4.77 -6.88 -17.96
C VAL A 121 -4.17 -7.56 -19.19
N PRO A 122 -4.41 -7.04 -20.41
CA PRO A 122 -3.83 -7.64 -21.62
C PRO A 122 -2.31 -7.66 -21.56
N ASN A 123 -1.69 -8.74 -22.05
CA ASN A 123 -0.24 -8.87 -22.26
C ASN A 123 0.62 -8.69 -20.98
N VAL A 124 0.03 -8.87 -19.79
CA VAL A 124 0.74 -8.84 -18.51
C VAL A 124 0.53 -10.19 -17.83
N ALA A 125 1.62 -10.82 -17.38
CA ALA A 125 1.52 -12.08 -16.66
C ALA A 125 0.74 -11.87 -15.34
N ASP A 126 -0.32 -12.67 -15.13
CA ASP A 126 -1.22 -12.56 -13.98
C ASP A 126 -0.51 -12.58 -12.62
N TYR A 127 0.56 -13.36 -12.53
CA TYR A 127 1.40 -13.48 -11.34
C TYR A 127 1.98 -12.14 -10.86
N SER A 128 2.24 -11.20 -11.77
CA SER A 128 2.75 -9.86 -11.41
C SER A 128 1.68 -8.98 -10.76
N ILE A 129 0.40 -9.19 -11.10
CA ILE A 129 -0.73 -8.40 -10.61
C ILE A 129 -1.12 -8.85 -9.20
N ASP A 130 -1.14 -10.16 -8.96
CA ASP A 130 -1.47 -10.74 -7.65
C ASP A 130 -0.50 -10.23 -6.57
N LYS A 131 0.79 -10.16 -6.91
CA LYS A 131 1.83 -9.61 -6.03
C LYS A 131 1.71 -8.11 -5.82
N LEU A 132 1.33 -7.36 -6.86
CA LEU A 132 1.08 -5.93 -6.72
C LEU A 132 -0.03 -5.66 -5.69
N LEU A 133 -1.14 -6.39 -5.76
CA LEU A 133 -2.25 -6.26 -4.82
C LEU A 133 -1.86 -6.74 -3.41
N ALA A 134 -1.13 -7.87 -3.33
CA ALA A 134 -0.63 -8.40 -2.06
C ALA A 134 0.36 -7.45 -1.38
N GLY A 135 1.35 -6.96 -2.13
CA GLY A 135 2.33 -5.99 -1.66
C GLY A 135 1.65 -4.70 -1.19
N ARG A 136 0.70 -4.18 -1.94
CA ARG A 136 -0.02 -2.98 -1.53
C ARG A 136 -0.86 -3.19 -0.27
N SER A 137 -1.38 -4.39 -0.07
CA SER A 137 -2.08 -4.77 1.17
C SER A 137 -1.14 -4.89 2.37
N TRP A 138 0.11 -5.33 2.17
CA TRP A 138 1.15 -5.27 3.21
C TRP A 138 1.41 -3.84 3.66
N LEU A 139 1.63 -2.93 2.71
CA LEU A 139 1.83 -1.51 3.01
C LEU A 139 0.64 -0.94 3.80
N SER A 140 -0.59 -1.26 3.40
CA SER A 140 -1.80 -0.87 4.14
C SER A 140 -1.89 -1.45 5.55
N LEU A 141 -1.46 -2.70 5.74
CA LEU A 141 -1.41 -3.32 7.06
C LEU A 141 -0.44 -2.56 7.98
N GLY A 142 0.75 -2.21 7.48
CA GLY A 142 1.71 -1.36 8.19
C GLY A 142 1.15 0.02 8.50
N ALA A 143 0.57 0.68 7.50
CA ALA A 143 -0.02 2.01 7.61
C ALA A 143 -1.23 2.09 8.54
N SER A 144 -1.79 0.95 8.96
CA SER A 144 -2.87 0.92 9.96
C SER A 144 -2.45 1.47 11.33
N GLY A 145 -1.14 1.46 11.63
CA GLY A 145 -0.62 1.88 12.93
C GLY A 145 -1.02 0.98 14.10
N ARG A 146 -1.66 -0.16 13.83
CA ARG A 146 -2.12 -1.09 14.87
C ARG A 146 -0.95 -1.83 15.53
N PRO A 147 -0.87 -1.90 16.86
CA PRO A 147 0.13 -2.72 17.55
C PRO A 147 0.13 -4.18 17.07
N GLU A 148 -1.04 -4.74 16.77
CA GLU A 148 -1.21 -6.10 16.27
C GLU A 148 -0.65 -6.29 14.85
N ALA A 149 -0.71 -5.24 14.01
CA ALA A 149 -0.05 -5.26 12.71
C ALA A 149 1.48 -5.36 12.86
N ASN A 150 2.05 -4.57 13.78
CA ASN A 150 3.48 -4.61 14.06
C ASN A 150 3.92 -5.94 14.68
N ALA A 151 3.14 -6.46 15.64
CA ALA A 151 3.41 -7.78 16.22
C ALA A 151 3.45 -8.87 15.13
N TYR A 152 2.52 -8.82 14.18
CA TYR A 152 2.48 -9.72 13.04
C TYR A 152 3.69 -9.56 12.10
N LEU A 153 4.11 -8.32 11.79
CA LEU A 153 5.32 -8.08 11.01
C LEU A 153 6.58 -8.64 11.72
N LEU A 154 6.70 -8.43 13.03
CA LEU A 154 7.84 -8.93 13.81
C LEU A 154 7.94 -10.47 13.86
N GLU A 155 6.86 -11.21 13.58
CA GLU A 155 6.93 -12.67 13.42
C GLU A 155 7.85 -13.08 12.25
N PHE A 156 7.89 -12.31 11.16
CA PHE A 156 8.79 -12.56 10.03
C PHE A 156 10.23 -12.23 10.38
N LEU A 157 10.45 -11.09 11.03
CA LEU A 157 11.79 -10.65 11.44
C LEU A 157 12.41 -11.62 12.46
N SER A 158 11.60 -12.25 13.31
CA SER A 158 12.03 -13.26 14.28
C SER A 158 12.13 -14.68 13.72
N GLY A 159 11.77 -14.91 12.46
CA GLY A 159 11.77 -16.24 11.84
C GLY A 159 10.63 -17.17 12.32
N ARG A 160 9.70 -16.68 13.13
CA ARG A 160 8.50 -17.43 13.56
C ARG A 160 7.48 -17.61 12.43
N ARG A 161 7.64 -16.84 11.35
CA ARG A 161 6.82 -16.90 10.14
C ARG A 161 7.70 -16.76 8.91
N SER A 162 7.42 -17.57 7.89
CA SER A 162 8.03 -17.48 6.57
C SER A 162 7.07 -16.83 5.57
N LEU A 163 7.63 -16.20 4.54
CA LEU A 163 6.85 -15.75 3.40
C LEU A 163 6.51 -16.93 2.49
N GLU A 164 5.28 -16.95 1.98
CA GLU A 164 4.90 -17.85 0.89
C GLU A 164 5.66 -17.52 -0.41
N ASP A 165 6.07 -16.26 -0.57
CA ASP A 165 6.76 -15.74 -1.76
C ASP A 165 7.79 -14.68 -1.34
N SER A 166 9.07 -14.98 -1.52
CA SER A 166 10.18 -14.08 -1.16
C SER A 166 10.17 -12.76 -1.93
N ASN A 167 9.48 -12.69 -3.08
CA ASN A 167 9.32 -11.44 -3.83
C ASN A 167 8.45 -10.41 -3.10
N LEU A 168 7.76 -10.80 -2.02
CA LEU A 168 7.03 -9.88 -1.15
C LEU A 168 7.88 -9.34 0.02
N ALA A 169 9.13 -9.77 0.16
CA ALA A 169 9.98 -9.33 1.27
C ALA A 169 10.14 -7.81 1.31
N ALA A 170 10.30 -7.15 0.15
CA ALA A 170 10.34 -5.69 0.08
C ALA A 170 9.07 -5.06 0.65
N ALA A 171 7.88 -5.57 0.26
CA ALA A 171 6.61 -5.05 0.73
C ALA A 171 6.41 -5.23 2.25
N VAL A 172 6.93 -6.32 2.83
CA VAL A 172 6.87 -6.54 4.29
C VAL A 172 7.80 -5.57 5.03
N ALA A 173 9.02 -5.35 4.53
CA ALA A 173 9.94 -4.37 5.11
C ALA A 173 9.39 -2.93 4.98
N GLU A 174 8.80 -2.59 3.83
CA GLU A 174 8.11 -1.32 3.63
C GLU A 174 6.87 -1.17 4.54
N ALA A 175 6.14 -2.25 4.83
CA ALA A 175 5.04 -2.21 5.79
C ALA A 175 5.53 -1.82 7.20
N ALA A 176 6.70 -2.32 7.63
CA ALA A 176 7.30 -1.92 8.89
C ALA A 176 7.69 -0.42 8.88
N PHE A 177 8.24 0.08 7.78
CA PHE A 177 8.48 1.51 7.60
C PHE A 177 7.18 2.32 7.69
N HIS A 178 6.12 1.90 7.01
CA HIS A 178 4.82 2.56 7.09
C HIS A 178 4.24 2.57 8.51
N PHE A 179 4.45 1.51 9.29
CA PHE A 179 4.10 1.48 10.70
C PHE A 179 4.93 2.50 11.50
N HIS A 180 6.24 2.58 11.28
CA HIS A 180 7.11 3.60 11.88
C HIS A 180 6.61 5.02 11.58
N LEU A 181 6.29 5.32 10.33
CA LEU A 181 5.76 6.63 9.95
C LEU A 181 4.40 6.94 10.61
N SER A 182 3.51 5.95 10.69
CA SER A 182 2.18 6.13 11.30
C SER A 182 2.26 6.52 12.79
N LYS A 183 3.31 6.07 13.49
CA LYS A 183 3.58 6.45 14.88
C LYS A 183 4.13 7.87 14.99
N ALA A 184 5.04 8.24 14.09
CA ALA A 184 5.69 9.55 14.13
C ALA A 184 4.72 10.70 13.79
N GLU A 185 3.79 10.48 12.88
CA GLU A 185 2.94 11.56 12.36
C GLU A 185 1.66 11.83 13.18
N SER A 186 1.39 11.05 14.23
CA SER A 186 0.20 11.19 15.12
C SER A 186 -1.17 11.25 14.40
N ARG A 187 -1.22 11.06 13.08
CA ARG A 187 -2.38 11.39 12.25
C ARG A 187 -2.49 10.50 11.00
N GLY A 188 -2.64 9.19 11.22
CA GLY A 188 -2.93 8.20 10.17
C GLY A 188 -1.92 8.16 9.01
N ALA A 189 -2.24 7.46 7.91
CA ALA A 189 -1.24 7.04 6.93
C ALA A 189 -0.37 8.20 6.40
N PRO A 190 0.92 7.96 6.21
CA PRO A 190 1.87 9.03 5.95
C PRO A 190 1.56 9.78 4.67
N ASN A 191 1.57 11.11 4.75
CA ASN A 191 1.58 11.96 3.56
C ASN A 191 3.05 12.07 3.11
N THR A 192 3.44 11.26 2.14
CA THR A 192 4.87 11.07 1.81
C THR A 192 5.43 12.11 0.86
N GLY A 193 4.83 13.30 0.73
CA GLY A 193 5.40 14.44 -0.02
C GLY A 193 5.69 14.26 -1.52
N GLY A 194 5.51 13.06 -2.07
CA GLY A 194 6.03 12.66 -3.39
C GLY A 194 6.69 11.28 -3.33
N VAL A 195 7.39 10.88 -4.40
CA VAL A 195 8.22 9.66 -4.38
C VAL A 195 9.59 9.98 -3.79
N GLU A 196 10.15 11.15 -4.09
CA GLU A 196 11.45 11.59 -3.60
C GLU A 196 11.46 11.71 -2.07
N ASP A 197 10.48 12.42 -1.49
CA ASP A 197 10.37 12.54 -0.02
C ASP A 197 10.13 11.18 0.65
N TYR A 198 9.32 10.30 0.06
CA TYR A 198 9.18 8.93 0.56
C TYR A 198 10.52 8.20 0.62
N MET A 199 11.30 8.25 -0.46
CA MET A 199 12.59 7.57 -0.57
C MET A 199 13.61 8.15 0.40
N ASP A 200 13.68 9.47 0.53
CA ASP A 200 14.58 10.14 1.48
C ASP A 200 14.27 9.72 2.92
N ARG A 201 12.99 9.66 3.27
CA ARG A 201 12.54 9.22 4.60
C ARG A 201 12.81 7.73 4.84
N LEU A 202 12.60 6.89 3.83
CA LEU A 202 12.91 5.46 3.91
C LEU A 202 14.41 5.24 4.11
N HIS A 203 15.26 5.93 3.33
CA HIS A 203 16.71 5.88 3.48
C HIS A 203 17.15 6.40 4.84
N ALA A 204 16.57 7.50 5.34
CA ALA A 204 16.85 8.01 6.67
C ALA A 204 16.50 6.97 7.74
N TRP A 205 15.32 6.35 7.68
CA TRP A 205 14.93 5.30 8.63
C TRP A 205 15.87 4.09 8.59
N ILE A 206 16.21 3.60 7.41
CA ILE A 206 17.15 2.47 7.23
C ILE A 206 18.53 2.81 7.79
N ASN A 207 19.05 4.00 7.54
CA ASN A 207 20.43 4.35 7.89
C ASN A 207 20.60 4.87 9.32
N GLN A 208 19.55 5.45 9.91
CA GLN A 208 19.63 6.17 11.18
C GLN A 208 18.96 5.45 12.36
N THR A 209 18.27 4.32 12.13
CA THR A 209 17.57 3.58 13.19
C THR A 209 17.97 2.10 13.21
N GLU A 210 18.09 1.51 14.41
CA GLU A 210 18.34 0.07 14.56
C GLU A 210 17.20 -0.76 13.97
N GLU A 211 15.96 -0.29 14.08
CA GLU A 211 14.78 -0.95 13.52
C GLU A 211 14.87 -1.04 11.98
N GLY A 212 15.17 0.08 11.32
CA GLY A 212 15.34 0.13 9.87
C GLY A 212 16.49 -0.76 9.37
N GLN A 213 17.62 -0.76 10.07
CA GLN A 213 18.76 -1.63 9.75
C GLN A 213 18.42 -3.12 9.86
N ARG A 214 17.64 -3.51 10.89
CA ARG A 214 17.20 -4.90 11.08
C ARG A 214 16.28 -5.35 9.95
N TRP A 215 15.29 -4.54 9.59
CA TRP A 215 14.38 -4.84 8.48
C TRP A 215 15.09 -4.89 7.13
N TRP A 216 16.03 -3.97 6.90
CA TRP A 216 16.85 -3.98 5.68
C TRP A 216 17.73 -5.22 5.57
N THR A 217 18.35 -5.64 6.68
CA THR A 217 19.16 -6.87 6.72
C THR A 217 18.31 -8.10 6.49
N TRP A 218 17.13 -8.18 7.12
CA TRP A 218 16.19 -9.26 6.89
C TRP A 218 15.74 -9.33 5.44
N TYR A 219 15.35 -8.20 4.84
CA TYR A 219 14.96 -8.12 3.43
C TYR A 219 16.04 -8.67 2.51
N ARG A 220 17.28 -8.20 2.67
CA ARG A 220 18.44 -8.65 1.88
C ARG A 220 18.66 -10.16 1.98
N ALA A 221 18.52 -10.73 3.18
CA ALA A 221 18.61 -12.17 3.39
C ALA A 221 17.50 -12.95 2.67
N GLN A 222 16.29 -12.38 2.53
CA GLN A 222 15.20 -13.03 1.78
C GLN A 222 15.40 -12.99 0.26
N VAL A 223 16.05 -11.96 -0.27
CA VAL A 223 16.24 -11.79 -1.73
C VAL A 223 17.62 -12.21 -2.23
N GLY A 224 18.52 -12.64 -1.33
CA GLY A 224 19.87 -13.09 -1.68
C GLY A 224 20.79 -11.98 -2.16
N VAL A 225 20.66 -10.76 -1.62
CA VAL A 225 21.48 -9.59 -1.99
C VAL A 225 22.45 -9.28 -0.84
N ASP A 226 23.72 -9.64 -0.99
CA ASP A 226 24.73 -9.50 0.09
C ASP A 226 25.35 -8.10 0.22
N GLN A 227 25.11 -7.16 -0.71
CA GLN A 227 25.73 -5.82 -0.64
C GLN A 227 24.83 -4.73 -0.02
N PRO A 228 25.39 -3.81 0.80
CA PRO A 228 24.66 -2.62 1.25
C PRO A 228 24.43 -1.63 0.10
N PRO A 229 23.33 -0.86 0.12
CA PRO A 229 23.16 0.27 -0.78
C PRO A 229 24.20 1.34 -0.40
N GLY A 230 25.12 1.65 -1.31
CA GLY A 230 26.19 2.63 -1.09
C GLY A 230 27.62 2.08 -1.18
N SER A 231 27.80 0.77 -1.36
CA SER A 231 29.10 0.20 -1.75
C SER A 231 29.33 0.41 -3.24
N SER A 232 29.69 1.63 -3.66
CA SER A 232 30.32 1.81 -4.97
C SER A 232 31.52 0.86 -5.06
N PRO A 233 31.74 0.17 -6.20
CA PRO A 233 33.00 -0.52 -6.42
C PRO A 233 34.10 0.53 -6.29
N GLY A 234 34.97 0.36 -5.30
CA GLY A 234 36.16 1.17 -5.18
C GLY A 234 36.87 1.16 -6.53
N SER A 235 37.13 2.35 -7.05
CA SER A 235 38.11 2.58 -8.09
C SER A 235 39.49 2.16 -7.56
N GLU A 236 39.78 0.85 -7.55
CA GLU A 236 41.14 0.35 -7.43
C GLU A 236 41.76 0.35 -8.82
N GLY A 237 42.89 1.06 -8.88
CA GLY A 237 43.51 1.53 -10.10
C GLY A 237 44.02 0.41 -10.98
N ALA A 238 43.68 0.50 -12.26
CA ALA A 238 44.51 -0.09 -13.31
C ALA A 238 45.79 0.76 -13.43
N GLU A 239 46.81 0.41 -12.66
CA GLU A 239 48.19 0.74 -13.00
C GLU A 239 48.52 0.09 -14.35
N LEU A 240 48.58 0.90 -15.40
CA LEU A 240 49.22 0.54 -16.65
C LEU A 240 50.73 0.40 -16.41
N LYS A 241 51.20 -0.84 -16.27
CA LYS A 241 52.64 -1.15 -16.39
C LYS A 241 53.05 -1.12 -17.86
N LYS A 242 53.83 -0.08 -18.17
CA LYS A 242 54.86 0.11 -19.22
C LYS A 242 54.60 -0.48 -20.61
#